data_AF-A0A937QFN5-F1
#
_entry.id   AF-A0A937QFN5-F1
#
_cell.length_a   1.000
_cell.length_b   1.000
_cell.length_c   1.000
_cell.angle_alpha   90.00
_cell.angle_beta   90.00
_cell.angle_gamma   90.00
#
_symmetry.space_group_name_H-M   'P 1'
#
loop_
_entity.id
_entity.type
_entity.pdbx_description
1 polymer ?
#
loop_
_entity_poly.entity_id
_entity_poly.type
_entity_poly.pdbx_seq_one_letter_code
_entity_poly.pdbx_strand_id
1 'polypeptide(L)'
;VELDNYTLAAVESDGRLEVCQQRDEKMQLAYNDKESSWQLTSLETFPDEDAAEPVSQKLKDDEEIDSTKLNDLRNALGDLQIIDVARKPSGLSSDLKAAESFVNDVDAVSSLQQRGFLPLPSGVILSTEGQAVIGMKDGVEYVLRFGAGTTVSEPGQVGSGEDGDAAEESAETAARYLLVMAQFNKDLLEQPDLAELPSLPEDEKMEGEEKNDDSGEQPEDEKSQDGKADKEATGDQKASTDQNTTAADLLKQADEAEAAMQKAIEFRRQVERENRRKQESYDEKVVDGKKRVEELNGRFADWYYIVSDEEFKKIHLDREAVIKAKAEPASNAVPGPTGPLTQ
;
A
#
# COMPACT_ATOMS: atom_id res chain seq x y z
N VAL A 1 -4.20 2.31 -6.64
CA VAL A 1 -5.62 2.67 -6.51
C VAL A 1 -6.35 1.48 -5.94
N GLU A 2 -7.09 1.67 -4.87
CA GLU A 2 -8.02 0.68 -4.32
C GLU A 2 -9.44 1.17 -4.54
N LEU A 3 -10.32 0.26 -4.94
CA LEU A 3 -11.75 0.45 -5.14
C LEU A 3 -12.47 -0.47 -4.16
N ASP A 4 -13.26 0.11 -3.27
CA ASP A 4 -13.91 -0.57 -2.16
C ASP A 4 -15.36 -0.07 -2.12
N ASN A 5 -16.17 -0.65 -3.01
CA ASN A 5 -17.55 -0.26 -3.27
C ASN A 5 -18.46 -0.98 -2.27
N TYR A 6 -18.94 -0.28 -1.25
CA TYR A 6 -19.80 -0.84 -0.21
C TYR A 6 -20.99 0.05 0.13
N THR A 7 -22.06 -0.57 0.58
CA THR A 7 -23.17 0.09 1.28
C THR A 7 -23.09 -0.18 2.79
N LEU A 8 -23.86 0.55 3.60
CA LEU A 8 -23.94 0.32 5.04
C LEU A 8 -25.30 -0.28 5.41
N ALA A 9 -25.27 -1.46 6.03
CA ALA A 9 -26.45 -2.11 6.59
C ALA A 9 -26.38 -2.19 8.12
N ALA A 10 -27.55 -2.21 8.76
CA ALA A 10 -27.67 -2.44 10.20
C ALA A 10 -28.02 -3.91 10.46
N VAL A 11 -27.16 -4.61 11.19
CA VAL A 11 -27.30 -6.03 11.52
C VAL A 11 -27.43 -6.19 13.04
N GLU A 12 -28.26 -7.14 13.50
CA GLU A 12 -28.39 -7.44 14.93
C GLU A 12 -27.41 -8.54 15.34
N SER A 13 -26.42 -8.17 16.15
CA SER A 13 -25.31 -9.01 16.64
C SER A 13 -25.30 -8.98 18.16
N ASP A 14 -25.34 -10.15 18.82
CA ASP A 14 -25.44 -10.30 20.29
C ASP A 14 -26.50 -9.40 20.99
N GLY A 15 -27.63 -9.15 20.31
CA GLY A 15 -28.71 -8.29 20.79
C GLY A 15 -28.39 -6.79 20.75
N ARG A 16 -27.47 -6.38 19.88
CA ARG A 16 -27.12 -4.98 19.58
C ARG A 16 -27.23 -4.75 18.08
N LEU A 17 -27.64 -3.54 17.69
CA LEU A 17 -27.52 -3.12 16.30
C LEU A 17 -26.08 -2.65 16.05
N GLU A 18 -25.40 -3.36 15.18
CA GLU A 18 -24.08 -3.01 14.65
C GLU A 18 -24.23 -2.59 13.18
N VAL A 19 -23.24 -1.88 12.63
CA VAL A 19 -23.26 -1.44 11.22
C VAL A 19 -22.13 -2.13 10.47
N CYS A 20 -22.48 -2.94 9.47
CA CYS A 20 -21.54 -3.63 8.60
C CYS A 20 -21.38 -2.90 7.25
N GLN A 21 -20.31 -3.24 6.53
CA GLN A 21 -20.10 -2.84 5.13
C GLN A 21 -20.55 -3.99 4.24
N GLN A 22 -21.69 -3.83 3.56
CA GLN A 22 -22.13 -4.78 2.54
C GLN A 22 -21.47 -4.43 1.21
N ARG A 23 -20.63 -5.34 0.71
CA ARG A 23 -19.95 -5.26 -0.59
C ARG A 23 -19.83 -6.66 -1.17
N ASP A 24 -19.89 -6.76 -2.49
CA ASP A 24 -19.59 -8.02 -3.19
C ASP A 24 -18.07 -8.23 -3.33
N GLU A 25 -17.31 -7.13 -3.46
CA GLU A 25 -15.92 -7.15 -3.89
C GLU A 25 -15.09 -5.94 -3.45
N LYS A 26 -13.77 -6.12 -3.47
CA LYS A 26 -12.76 -5.09 -3.25
C LYS A 26 -11.56 -5.33 -4.18
N MET A 27 -11.06 -4.28 -4.83
CA MET A 27 -9.99 -4.37 -5.82
C MET A 27 -8.81 -3.46 -5.48
N GLN A 28 -7.59 -3.96 -5.66
CA GLN A 28 -6.36 -3.16 -5.59
C GLN A 28 -5.59 -3.22 -6.91
N LEU A 29 -5.24 -2.06 -7.44
CA LEU A 29 -4.73 -1.85 -8.80
C LEU A 29 -3.49 -0.94 -8.76
N ALA A 30 -2.38 -1.44 -9.29
CA ALA A 30 -1.13 -0.71 -9.44
C ALA A 30 -0.92 -0.25 -10.90
N TYR A 31 -0.30 0.92 -11.08
CA TYR A 31 0.19 1.37 -12.37
C TYR A 31 1.73 1.27 -12.40
N ASN A 32 2.27 0.56 -13.39
CA ASN A 32 3.70 0.35 -13.55
C ASN A 32 4.24 1.27 -14.65
N ASP A 33 4.90 2.36 -14.28
CA ASP A 33 5.39 3.35 -15.26
C ASP A 33 6.46 2.79 -16.22
N LYS A 34 7.20 1.74 -15.82
CA LYS A 34 8.27 1.13 -16.64
C LYS A 34 7.69 0.36 -17.83
N GLU A 35 6.53 -0.26 -17.62
CA GLU A 35 5.75 -0.97 -18.64
C GLU A 35 4.63 -0.12 -19.24
N SER A 36 4.31 1.02 -18.60
CA SER A 36 3.10 1.82 -18.84
C SER A 36 1.79 1.02 -18.69
N SER A 37 1.79 -0.03 -17.88
CA SER A 37 0.74 -1.03 -17.73
C SER A 37 -0.04 -0.90 -16.41
N TRP A 38 -1.28 -1.39 -16.39
CA TRP A 38 -2.04 -1.62 -15.16
C TRP A 38 -1.91 -3.08 -14.72
N GLN A 39 -1.80 -3.30 -13.41
CA GLN A 39 -1.66 -4.63 -12.80
C GLN A 39 -2.62 -4.74 -11.59
N LEU A 40 -3.36 -5.83 -11.49
CA LEU A 40 -4.27 -6.14 -10.37
C LEU A 40 -3.44 -6.81 -9.27
N THR A 41 -3.33 -6.16 -8.11
CA THR A 41 -2.50 -6.62 -6.98
C THR A 41 -3.29 -7.40 -5.93
N SER A 42 -4.56 -7.05 -5.71
CA SER A 42 -5.53 -7.85 -4.94
C SER A 42 -6.90 -7.78 -5.59
N LEU A 43 -7.65 -8.88 -5.49
CA LEU A 43 -9.08 -8.96 -5.75
C LEU A 43 -9.66 -9.82 -4.63
N GLU A 44 -10.54 -9.23 -3.83
CA GLU A 44 -11.21 -9.88 -2.71
C GLU A 44 -12.71 -9.90 -3.00
N THR A 45 -13.36 -11.03 -2.74
CA THR A 45 -14.81 -11.19 -2.88
C THR A 45 -15.42 -11.67 -1.57
N PHE A 46 -16.65 -11.22 -1.29
CA PHE A 46 -17.37 -11.43 -0.04
C PHE A 46 -18.66 -12.21 -0.37
N PRO A 47 -18.62 -13.56 -0.36
CA PRO A 47 -19.67 -14.38 -0.97
C PRO A 47 -20.95 -14.55 -0.12
N ASP A 48 -20.89 -14.22 1.17
CA ASP A 48 -22.03 -14.20 2.09
C ASP A 48 -22.01 -12.89 2.88
N GLU A 49 -23.17 -12.29 3.18
CA GLU A 49 -23.27 -11.04 3.95
C GLU A 49 -22.71 -11.16 5.38
N ASP A 50 -22.70 -12.38 5.93
CA ASP A 50 -22.14 -12.75 7.24
C ASP A 50 -20.68 -13.24 7.17
N ALA A 51 -20.02 -13.20 6.01
CA ALA A 51 -18.65 -13.69 5.84
C ALA A 51 -17.62 -12.80 6.56
N ALA A 52 -17.12 -13.27 7.70
CA ALA A 52 -16.16 -12.53 8.53
C ALA A 52 -14.78 -12.26 7.88
N GLU A 53 -14.41 -13.01 6.83
CA GLU A 53 -13.11 -12.88 6.13
C GLU A 53 -13.30 -12.90 4.60
N PRO A 54 -12.56 -12.05 3.83
CA PRO A 54 -12.61 -12.02 2.37
C PRO A 54 -12.03 -13.28 1.72
N VAL A 55 -12.60 -13.67 0.59
CA VAL A 55 -12.00 -14.69 -0.29
C VAL A 55 -11.17 -14.00 -1.37
N SER A 56 -9.83 -14.11 -1.31
CA SER A 56 -8.94 -13.61 -2.36
C SER A 56 -9.09 -14.43 -3.65
N GLN A 57 -9.46 -13.77 -4.74
CA GLN A 57 -9.54 -14.35 -6.08
C GLN A 57 -8.37 -13.91 -6.97
N LYS A 58 -8.33 -14.46 -8.18
CA LYS A 58 -7.45 -14.02 -9.27
C LYS A 58 -8.28 -13.80 -10.53
N LEU A 59 -7.75 -13.01 -11.46
CA LEU A 59 -8.21 -12.99 -12.86
C LEU A 59 -8.27 -14.42 -13.41
N LYS A 60 -9.33 -14.73 -14.14
CA LYS A 60 -9.44 -15.98 -14.90
C LYS A 60 -8.58 -15.92 -16.17
N ASP A 61 -8.27 -17.07 -16.78
CA ASP A 61 -7.43 -17.15 -18.00
C ASP A 61 -8.07 -16.44 -19.23
N ASP A 62 -9.40 -16.31 -19.22
CA ASP A 62 -10.25 -15.62 -20.19
C ASP A 62 -10.56 -14.15 -19.84
N GLU A 63 -10.01 -13.62 -18.75
CA GLU A 63 -10.20 -12.22 -18.31
C GLU A 63 -8.93 -11.38 -18.51
N GLU A 64 -9.10 -10.09 -18.81
CA GLU A 64 -8.02 -9.09 -18.82
C GLU A 64 -8.47 -7.75 -18.23
N ILE A 65 -7.51 -6.97 -17.74
CA ILE A 65 -7.77 -5.65 -17.15
C ILE A 65 -8.06 -4.64 -18.27
N ASP A 66 -9.17 -3.90 -18.20
CA ASP A 66 -9.41 -2.81 -19.15
C ASP A 66 -8.58 -1.57 -18.82
N SER A 67 -7.34 -1.57 -19.31
CA SER A 67 -6.43 -0.43 -19.22
C SER A 67 -6.98 0.86 -19.82
N THR A 68 -8.02 0.81 -20.67
CA THR A 68 -8.73 2.01 -21.15
C THR A 68 -9.46 2.67 -19.99
N LYS A 69 -10.33 1.91 -19.32
CA LYS A 69 -11.16 2.36 -18.20
C LYS A 69 -10.33 2.82 -17.01
N LEU A 70 -9.21 2.16 -16.73
CA LEU A 70 -8.30 2.59 -15.66
C LEU A 70 -7.49 3.85 -16.01
N ASN A 71 -7.22 4.12 -17.29
CA ASN A 71 -6.68 5.41 -17.71
C ASN A 71 -7.75 6.52 -17.64
N ASP A 72 -9.00 6.24 -18.01
CA ASP A 72 -10.12 7.17 -17.85
C ASP A 72 -10.34 7.53 -16.37
N LEU A 73 -10.35 6.54 -15.47
CA LEU A 73 -10.35 6.68 -14.00
C LEU A 73 -9.21 7.58 -13.51
N ARG A 74 -7.97 7.32 -13.97
CA ARG A 74 -6.79 8.11 -13.60
C ARG A 74 -6.89 9.57 -14.04
N ASN A 75 -7.50 9.83 -15.21
CA ASN A 75 -7.72 11.18 -15.70
C ASN A 75 -8.83 11.87 -14.88
N ALA A 76 -9.96 11.20 -14.63
CA ALA A 76 -11.06 11.72 -13.81
C ALA A 76 -10.63 12.04 -12.36
N LEU A 77 -9.69 11.27 -11.80
CA LEU A 77 -9.07 11.55 -10.49
C LEU A 77 -8.14 12.78 -10.50
N GLY A 78 -7.61 13.18 -11.66
CA GLY A 78 -6.79 14.38 -11.83
C GLY A 78 -7.60 15.64 -12.14
N ASP A 79 -8.63 15.49 -12.98
CA ASP A 79 -9.49 16.58 -13.47
C ASP A 79 -10.85 16.67 -12.72
N LEU A 80 -10.94 16.08 -11.53
CA LEU A 80 -12.20 15.90 -10.76
C LEU A 80 -12.96 17.21 -10.56
N GLN A 81 -14.15 17.28 -11.16
CA GLN A 81 -15.00 18.47 -11.11
C GLN A 81 -15.84 18.51 -9.84
N ILE A 82 -15.71 19.60 -9.09
CA ILE A 82 -16.53 19.93 -7.92
C ILE A 82 -17.57 20.96 -8.34
N ILE A 83 -18.85 20.65 -8.14
CA ILE A 83 -19.98 21.56 -8.38
C ILE A 83 -20.01 22.64 -7.29
N ASP A 84 -19.97 22.23 -6.02
CA ASP A 84 -20.13 23.11 -4.86
C ASP A 84 -19.38 22.57 -3.61
N VAL A 85 -19.17 23.43 -2.61
CA VAL A 85 -18.46 23.13 -1.36
C VAL A 85 -19.23 23.57 -0.12
N ALA A 86 -19.71 22.61 0.66
CA ALA A 86 -20.41 22.86 1.91
C ALA A 86 -19.46 22.76 3.12
N ARG A 87 -19.55 23.70 4.08
CA ARG A 87 -18.75 23.60 5.31
C ARG A 87 -19.22 22.44 6.21
N LYS A 88 -18.25 21.75 6.82
CA LYS A 88 -18.47 20.76 7.88
C LYS A 88 -18.95 21.42 9.18
N PRO A 89 -19.75 20.73 10.01
CA PRO A 89 -20.02 21.17 11.38
C PRO A 89 -18.72 21.25 12.20
N SER A 90 -18.64 22.22 13.11
CA SER A 90 -17.48 22.40 13.99
C SER A 90 -17.34 21.22 14.96
N GLY A 91 -16.11 20.71 15.14
CA GLY A 91 -15.78 19.66 16.11
C GLY A 91 -15.25 18.36 15.48
N LEU A 92 -15.44 18.18 14.17
CA LEU A 92 -14.71 17.16 13.42
C LEU A 92 -13.24 17.58 13.31
N SER A 93 -12.30 16.67 13.63
CA SER A 93 -10.88 17.00 13.57
C SER A 93 -10.33 17.05 12.14
N SER A 94 -9.15 17.64 11.97
CA SER A 94 -8.48 17.78 10.66
C SER A 94 -8.28 16.45 9.93
N ASP A 95 -8.01 15.37 10.68
CA ASP A 95 -7.76 14.03 10.13
C ASP A 95 -9.05 13.20 9.99
N LEU A 96 -10.21 13.87 9.96
CA LEU A 96 -11.56 13.29 9.99
C LEU A 96 -11.85 12.34 11.16
N LYS A 97 -10.98 12.29 12.19
CA LYS A 97 -11.31 11.60 13.43
C LYS A 97 -12.43 12.37 14.12
N ALA A 98 -13.58 11.73 14.30
CA ALA A 98 -14.63 12.27 15.15
C ALA A 98 -14.07 12.36 16.57
N ALA A 99 -13.92 13.57 17.10
CA ALA A 99 -13.52 13.77 18.49
C ALA A 99 -14.62 13.19 19.41
N GLU A 100 -14.27 12.75 20.62
CA GLU A 100 -15.26 12.21 21.56
C GLU A 100 -16.38 13.24 21.85
N SER A 101 -16.04 14.52 21.89
CA SER A 101 -17.00 15.64 21.98
C SER A 101 -17.92 15.79 20.77
N PHE A 102 -17.49 15.37 19.58
CA PHE A 102 -18.27 15.41 18.35
C PHE A 102 -19.18 14.18 18.20
N VAL A 103 -18.75 12.98 18.60
CA VAL A 103 -19.62 11.78 18.63
C VAL A 103 -20.80 11.96 19.59
N ASN A 104 -20.66 12.85 20.58
CA ASN A 104 -21.72 13.25 21.50
C ASN A 104 -22.55 14.47 21.02
N ASP A 105 -22.24 15.09 19.87
CA ASP A 105 -23.03 16.17 19.27
C ASP A 105 -24.09 15.58 18.31
N VAL A 106 -25.33 15.50 18.80
CA VAL A 106 -26.45 14.88 18.10
C VAL A 106 -26.78 15.59 16.78
N ASP A 107 -26.69 16.92 16.73
CA ASP A 107 -27.03 17.70 15.54
C ASP A 107 -25.92 17.57 14.48
N ALA A 108 -24.65 17.60 14.90
CA ALA A 108 -23.52 17.41 14.00
C ALA A 108 -23.42 15.97 13.44
N VAL A 109 -23.68 14.95 14.28
CA VAL A 109 -23.76 13.55 13.85
C VAL A 109 -24.95 13.34 12.91
N SER A 110 -26.14 13.90 13.22
CA SER A 110 -27.30 13.78 12.32
C SER A 110 -27.04 14.46 10.97
N SER A 111 -26.38 15.63 10.93
CA SER A 111 -26.01 16.27 9.67
C SER A 111 -24.97 15.49 8.86
N LEU A 112 -24.10 14.69 9.48
CA LEU A 112 -23.22 13.76 8.76
C LEU A 112 -24.02 12.59 8.18
N GLN A 113 -24.89 11.97 8.98
CA GLN A 113 -25.70 10.82 8.58
C GLN A 113 -26.62 11.17 7.41
N GLN A 114 -27.26 12.35 7.43
CA GLN A 114 -28.06 12.88 6.32
C GLN A 114 -27.26 13.11 5.03
N ARG A 115 -25.93 13.31 5.14
CA ARG A 115 -25.00 13.42 4.01
C ARG A 115 -24.37 12.08 3.62
N GLY A 116 -24.79 10.97 4.22
CA GLY A 116 -24.25 9.63 3.95
C GLY A 116 -22.89 9.33 4.58
N PHE A 117 -22.60 9.94 5.75
CA PHE A 117 -21.39 9.68 6.51
C PHE A 117 -21.72 9.26 7.95
N LEU A 118 -21.16 8.14 8.41
CA LEU A 118 -21.42 7.60 9.74
C LEU A 118 -20.15 7.66 10.61
N PRO A 119 -20.04 8.58 11.58
CA PRO A 119 -18.97 8.57 12.57
C PRO A 119 -19.17 7.42 13.57
N LEU A 120 -18.17 6.58 13.74
CA LEU A 120 -18.13 5.49 14.72
C LEU A 120 -17.48 5.96 16.05
N PRO A 121 -17.76 5.32 17.19
CA PRO A 121 -17.09 5.61 18.47
C PRO A 121 -15.57 5.42 18.46
N SER A 122 -15.01 4.70 17.49
CA SER A 122 -13.56 4.59 17.23
C SER A 122 -12.94 5.85 16.63
N GLY A 123 -13.75 6.87 16.32
CA GLY A 123 -13.36 8.07 15.60
C GLY A 123 -13.37 7.93 14.08
N VAL A 124 -13.45 6.70 13.54
CA VAL A 124 -13.49 6.44 12.09
C VAL A 124 -14.85 6.85 11.51
N ILE A 125 -14.85 7.51 10.35
CA ILE A 125 -16.08 7.80 9.59
C ILE A 125 -16.20 6.78 8.45
N LEU A 126 -17.36 6.12 8.34
CA LEU A 126 -17.74 5.33 7.17
C LEU A 126 -18.57 6.15 6.18
N SER A 127 -18.51 5.79 4.91
CA SER A 127 -19.35 6.32 3.83
C SER A 127 -20.55 5.39 3.57
N THR A 128 -21.68 5.89 3.07
CA THR A 128 -22.81 5.03 2.66
C THR A 128 -22.67 4.42 1.27
N GLU A 129 -21.78 4.96 0.43
CA GLU A 129 -21.66 4.61 -1.00
C GLU A 129 -20.19 4.32 -1.37
N GLY A 130 -19.49 3.57 -0.52
CA GLY A 130 -18.12 3.08 -0.76
C GLY A 130 -17.01 4.12 -0.58
N GLN A 131 -15.81 3.75 -1.02
CA GLN A 131 -14.64 4.62 -1.03
C GLN A 131 -13.66 4.25 -2.17
N ALA A 132 -12.92 5.24 -2.65
CA ALA A 132 -11.75 5.03 -3.51
C ALA A 132 -10.49 5.52 -2.78
N VAL A 133 -9.39 4.78 -2.89
CA VAL A 133 -8.12 5.10 -2.22
C VAL A 133 -6.97 5.19 -3.22
N ILE A 134 -6.35 6.37 -3.32
CA ILE A 134 -5.36 6.72 -4.34
C ILE A 134 -4.00 6.95 -3.65
N GLY A 135 -3.21 5.88 -3.57
CA GLY A 135 -1.82 5.95 -3.14
C GLY A 135 -0.90 6.60 -4.18
N MET A 136 -0.01 7.49 -3.71
CA MET A 136 0.95 8.26 -4.50
C MET A 136 2.40 7.93 -4.10
N LYS A 137 3.35 8.19 -5.01
CA LYS A 137 4.78 7.85 -4.88
C LYS A 137 5.54 8.68 -3.83
N ASP A 138 4.93 9.72 -3.30
CA ASP A 138 5.41 10.55 -2.19
C ASP A 138 4.91 10.05 -0.81
N GLY A 139 4.28 8.87 -0.76
CA GLY A 139 3.73 8.29 0.47
C GLY A 139 2.38 8.89 0.89
N VAL A 140 1.84 9.81 0.10
CA VAL A 140 0.51 10.40 0.31
C VAL A 140 -0.55 9.46 -0.24
N GLU A 141 -1.58 9.21 0.54
CA GLU A 141 -2.71 8.36 0.16
C GLU A 141 -4.00 9.16 0.30
N TYR A 142 -4.68 9.45 -0.82
CA TYR A 142 -5.96 10.15 -0.80
C TYR A 142 -7.09 9.14 -0.62
N VAL A 143 -7.91 9.31 0.42
CA VAL A 143 -9.13 8.52 0.64
C VAL A 143 -10.32 9.40 0.29
N LEU A 144 -11.07 8.98 -0.73
CA LEU A 144 -12.28 9.62 -1.23
C LEU A 144 -13.47 8.79 -0.74
N ARG A 145 -14.26 9.35 0.20
CA ARG A 145 -15.45 8.72 0.76
C ARG A 145 -16.70 9.30 0.12
N PHE A 146 -17.55 8.45 -0.46
CA PHE A 146 -18.77 8.90 -1.12
C PHE A 146 -19.97 8.78 -0.17
N GLY A 147 -20.64 9.91 0.03
CA GLY A 147 -21.86 10.01 0.83
C GLY A 147 -23.11 9.92 -0.03
N ALA A 148 -24.22 10.37 0.54
CA ALA A 148 -25.54 10.29 -0.07
C ALA A 148 -25.65 11.15 -1.34
N GLY A 149 -26.55 10.73 -2.23
CA GLY A 149 -27.01 11.55 -3.35
C GLY A 149 -27.72 12.82 -2.88
N THR A 150 -27.62 13.88 -3.68
CA THR A 150 -28.20 15.20 -3.43
C THR A 150 -28.48 15.89 -4.77
N THR A 151 -29.22 17.00 -4.77
CA THR A 151 -29.37 17.84 -5.96
C THR A 151 -28.76 19.21 -5.73
N VAL A 152 -28.14 19.77 -6.77
CA VAL A 152 -27.57 21.13 -6.74
C VAL A 152 -27.96 21.87 -8.02
N SER A 153 -28.37 23.12 -7.88
CA SER A 153 -28.60 24.03 -8.99
C SER A 153 -27.27 24.54 -9.55
N GLU A 154 -26.88 24.12 -10.76
CA GLU A 154 -25.60 24.55 -11.34
C GLU A 154 -25.66 26.01 -11.83
N PRO A 155 -24.75 26.90 -11.37
CA PRO A 155 -24.83 28.34 -11.62
C PRO A 155 -24.48 28.69 -13.08
N GLY A 156 -25.50 28.66 -13.94
CA GLY A 156 -25.42 28.92 -15.37
C GLY A 156 -26.26 27.97 -16.23
N GLN A 157 -26.73 26.86 -15.66
CA GLN A 157 -27.57 25.89 -16.37
C GLN A 157 -29.06 26.29 -16.28
N VAL A 158 -29.44 27.25 -17.14
CA VAL A 158 -30.85 27.55 -17.41
C VAL A 158 -31.54 26.31 -17.99
N GLY A 159 -32.65 25.90 -17.38
CA GLY A 159 -33.44 24.77 -17.85
C GLY A 159 -33.95 25.00 -19.27
N SER A 160 -33.89 23.98 -20.14
CA SER A 160 -34.37 24.05 -21.52
C SER A 160 -35.90 23.94 -21.60
N GLY A 161 -36.61 24.87 -20.95
CA GLY A 161 -38.05 25.03 -21.08
C GLY A 161 -38.39 25.77 -22.36
N GLU A 162 -38.97 25.07 -23.35
CA GLU A 162 -39.63 25.71 -24.48
C GLU A 162 -40.95 26.36 -24.01
N ASP A 163 -41.23 27.57 -24.52
CA ASP A 163 -42.44 28.39 -24.29
C ASP A 163 -42.77 28.83 -22.84
N GLY A 164 -42.18 29.96 -22.43
CA GLY A 164 -42.98 31.15 -22.08
C GLY A 164 -43.52 31.33 -20.64
N ASP A 165 -42.95 32.32 -19.94
CA ASP A 165 -43.56 33.05 -18.82
C ASP A 165 -43.83 32.23 -17.53
N ALA A 166 -42.80 31.52 -17.07
CA ALA A 166 -42.67 30.96 -15.72
C ALA A 166 -41.31 31.35 -15.11
N ALA A 167 -41.09 31.06 -13.82
CA ALA A 167 -39.93 31.51 -13.05
C ALA A 167 -38.60 30.84 -13.48
N GLU A 168 -37.47 31.42 -13.05
CA GLU A 168 -36.12 30.86 -13.23
C GLU A 168 -35.93 29.58 -12.38
N GLU A 169 -36.49 28.46 -12.83
CA GLU A 169 -36.07 27.13 -12.35
C GLU A 169 -34.68 26.81 -12.91
N SER A 170 -33.67 26.97 -12.06
CA SER A 170 -32.32 26.46 -12.30
C SER A 170 -32.36 24.93 -12.41
N ALA A 171 -31.66 24.36 -13.38
CA ALA A 171 -31.61 22.90 -13.51
C ALA A 171 -31.00 22.26 -12.25
N GLU A 172 -31.72 21.34 -11.62
CA GLU A 172 -31.20 20.51 -10.53
C GLU A 172 -30.37 19.35 -11.11
N THR A 173 -29.05 19.45 -11.01
CA THR A 173 -28.13 18.37 -11.37
C THR A 173 -28.07 17.34 -10.24
N ALA A 174 -28.18 16.05 -10.61
CA ALA A 174 -27.96 14.94 -9.70
C ALA A 174 -26.48 14.86 -9.30
N ALA A 175 -26.24 14.98 -8.00
CA ALA A 175 -24.93 15.14 -7.41
C ALA A 175 -24.75 14.25 -6.17
N ARG A 176 -23.55 14.22 -5.60
CA ARG A 176 -23.21 13.37 -4.46
C ARG A 176 -22.23 14.05 -3.52
N TYR A 177 -22.40 13.86 -2.22
CA TYR A 177 -21.43 14.34 -1.23
C TYR A 177 -20.13 13.53 -1.32
N LEU A 178 -19.01 14.23 -1.30
CA LEU A 178 -17.66 13.67 -1.29
C LEU A 178 -16.90 14.22 -0.08
N LEU A 179 -16.28 13.32 0.69
CA LEU A 179 -15.42 13.65 1.81
C LEU A 179 -14.01 13.15 1.52
N VAL A 180 -13.07 14.09 1.37
CA VAL A 180 -11.67 13.82 1.01
C VAL A 180 -10.79 13.92 2.26
N MET A 181 -9.84 13.02 2.40
CA MET A 181 -8.73 13.11 3.35
C MET A 181 -7.43 12.59 2.75
N ALA A 182 -6.31 13.00 3.31
CA ALA A 182 -5.00 12.41 3.06
C ALA A 182 -4.58 11.55 4.28
N GLN A 183 -3.88 10.45 4.01
CA GLN A 183 -3.19 9.62 4.98
C GLN A 183 -1.74 9.41 4.54
N PHE A 184 -0.84 9.11 5.47
CA PHE A 184 0.56 8.79 5.14
C PHE A 184 0.76 7.28 5.17
N ASN A 185 0.95 6.69 3.99
CA ASN A 185 1.22 5.26 3.84
C ASN A 185 2.71 5.06 3.53
N LYS A 186 3.44 4.48 4.50
CA LYS A 186 4.88 4.25 4.42
C LYS A 186 5.25 3.23 3.35
N ASP A 187 4.38 2.28 3.06
CA ASP A 187 4.67 1.14 2.19
C ASP A 187 4.55 1.50 0.69
N LEU A 188 4.00 2.67 0.37
CA LEU A 188 4.07 3.30 -0.95
C LEU A 188 5.44 3.92 -1.25
N LEU A 189 6.31 4.10 -0.25
CA LEU A 189 7.67 4.60 -0.44
C LEU A 189 8.64 3.45 -0.72
N GLU A 190 9.39 3.54 -1.81
CA GLU A 190 10.52 2.64 -2.11
C GLU A 190 11.48 2.57 -0.91
N GLN A 191 11.48 1.43 -0.22
CA GLN A 191 12.36 1.21 0.94
C GLN A 191 13.83 1.16 0.51
N PRO A 192 14.77 1.69 1.32
CA PRO A 192 16.16 1.78 0.91
C PRO A 192 16.80 0.39 0.94
N ASP A 193 17.20 -0.10 -0.23
CA ASP A 193 18.03 -1.30 -0.38
C ASP A 193 19.42 -1.04 0.25
N LEU A 194 19.63 -1.46 1.50
CA LEU A 194 20.90 -1.27 2.21
C LEU A 194 21.83 -2.46 1.95
N ALA A 195 23.00 -2.21 1.37
CA ALA A 195 23.97 -3.26 1.09
C ALA A 195 24.61 -3.76 2.39
N GLU A 196 24.83 -5.07 2.52
CA GLU A 196 25.47 -5.66 3.70
C GLU A 196 26.87 -5.08 3.92
N LEU A 197 27.26 -4.89 5.19
CA LEU A 197 28.59 -4.38 5.52
C LEU A 197 29.64 -5.48 5.25
N PRO A 198 30.71 -5.18 4.49
CA PRO A 198 31.78 -6.14 4.26
C PRO A 198 32.42 -6.60 5.57
N SER A 199 32.63 -7.91 5.69
CA SER A 199 33.46 -8.53 6.73
C SER A 199 34.86 -7.91 6.73
N LEU A 200 35.43 -7.70 7.92
CA LEU A 200 36.84 -7.39 8.06
C LEU A 200 37.65 -8.70 8.13
N PRO A 201 38.93 -8.72 7.70
CA PRO A 201 39.82 -9.88 7.83
C PRO A 201 40.19 -10.29 9.28
N GLU A 202 39.50 -9.74 10.27
CA GLU A 202 39.55 -10.10 11.69
C GLU A 202 38.23 -10.76 12.14
N ASP A 203 37.09 -10.29 11.62
CA ASP A 203 35.76 -10.88 11.84
C ASP A 203 35.76 -12.36 11.35
N GLU A 204 36.28 -12.61 10.15
CA GLU A 204 36.39 -13.97 9.56
C GLU A 204 37.32 -14.92 10.35
N LYS A 205 38.21 -14.38 11.21
CA LYS A 205 39.05 -15.20 12.08
C LYS A 205 38.31 -15.63 13.33
N MET A 206 37.40 -14.81 13.86
CA MET A 206 36.55 -15.16 14.99
C MET A 206 35.44 -16.15 14.56
N GLU A 207 34.80 -15.93 13.41
CA GLU A 207 33.83 -16.89 12.85
C GLU A 207 34.46 -18.27 12.52
N GLY A 208 35.78 -18.30 12.32
CA GLY A 208 36.56 -19.54 12.14
C GLY A 208 36.78 -20.35 13.42
N GLU A 209 36.69 -19.73 14.60
CA GLU A 209 36.83 -20.41 15.90
C GLU A 209 35.48 -20.75 16.54
N GLU A 210 34.41 -19.98 16.29
CA GLU A 210 33.09 -20.22 16.90
C GLU A 210 32.26 -21.36 16.27
N LYS A 211 32.73 -22.01 15.20
CA LYS A 211 32.08 -23.20 14.61
C LYS A 211 32.58 -24.53 15.20
N ASN A 212 32.62 -24.62 16.54
CA ASN A 212 32.82 -25.89 17.23
C ASN A 212 32.32 -25.96 18.69
N ASP A 213 31.25 -25.24 19.06
CA ASP A 213 30.46 -25.64 20.25
C ASP A 213 28.95 -25.35 20.11
N ASP A 214 28.18 -26.39 19.78
CA ASP A 214 26.74 -26.49 20.05
C ASP A 214 26.44 -27.91 20.52
N SER A 215 26.63 -28.17 21.82
CA SER A 215 25.99 -29.28 22.54
C SER A 215 26.09 -29.14 24.07
N GLY A 216 25.22 -28.29 24.64
CA GLY A 216 24.64 -28.56 25.96
C GLY A 216 25.24 -27.88 27.20
N GLU A 217 24.51 -26.86 27.65
CA GLU A 217 24.01 -26.68 29.04
C GLU A 217 25.01 -26.54 30.21
N GLN A 218 24.93 -25.39 30.92
CA GLN A 218 25.69 -25.07 32.14
C GLN A 218 24.92 -24.06 33.01
N PRO A 219 25.26 -23.89 34.32
CA PRO A 219 25.89 -24.79 35.29
C PRO A 219 24.85 -25.10 36.43
N GLU A 220 25.08 -25.39 37.73
CA GLU A 220 26.19 -25.50 38.72
C GLU A 220 25.84 -26.71 39.65
N ASP A 221 26.53 -27.15 40.73
CA ASP A 221 27.75 -26.74 41.44
C ASP A 221 28.34 -27.93 42.27
N GLU A 222 29.47 -27.69 42.95
CA GLU A 222 30.02 -28.33 44.16
C GLU A 222 30.83 -29.66 44.07
N LYS A 223 32.14 -29.48 44.35
CA LYS A 223 33.01 -30.32 45.23
C LYS A 223 33.64 -31.66 44.75
N SER A 224 34.96 -31.56 44.54
CA SER A 224 36.03 -32.22 45.35
C SER A 224 36.73 -33.52 44.91
N GLN A 225 38.05 -33.50 45.17
CA GLN A 225 39.01 -34.58 45.44
C GLN A 225 39.59 -35.47 44.30
N ASP A 226 40.89 -35.22 44.07
CA ASP A 226 42.02 -36.18 44.17
C ASP A 226 41.91 -37.55 43.47
N GLY A 227 42.62 -37.71 42.35
CA GLY A 227 42.75 -38.96 41.60
C GLY A 227 44.04 -39.01 40.80
N LYS A 228 44.98 -39.89 41.19
CA LYS A 228 46.31 -40.06 40.59
C LYS A 228 46.37 -41.33 39.73
N ALA A 229 47.20 -41.30 38.67
CA ALA A 229 47.58 -42.36 37.70
C ALA A 229 46.87 -42.26 36.33
N ASP A 230 47.47 -42.62 35.18
CA ASP A 230 48.89 -42.81 34.79
C ASP A 230 48.94 -42.91 33.22
N LYS A 231 50.15 -42.92 32.65
CA LYS A 231 50.53 -43.40 31.29
C LYS A 231 50.46 -42.49 30.04
N GLU A 232 51.67 -42.22 29.55
CA GLU A 232 52.13 -42.50 28.17
C GLU A 232 51.55 -41.68 27.00
N ALA A 233 51.97 -40.42 26.92
CA ALA A 233 52.18 -39.75 25.63
C ALA A 233 53.59 -40.07 25.07
N THR A 234 53.76 -41.22 24.43
CA THR A 234 54.96 -41.53 23.62
C THR A 234 54.73 -41.13 22.17
N GLY A 235 55.40 -40.06 21.70
CA GLY A 235 55.11 -39.49 20.38
C GLY A 235 56.11 -38.46 19.85
N ASP A 236 57.35 -38.42 20.34
CA ASP A 236 58.40 -37.66 19.65
C ASP A 236 58.73 -38.36 18.32
N GLN A 237 58.30 -37.78 17.19
CA GLN A 237 59.29 -37.39 16.17
C GLN A 237 58.74 -36.51 15.03
N LYS A 238 59.62 -35.58 14.65
CA LYS A 238 59.91 -35.12 13.28
C LYS A 238 59.09 -33.97 12.70
N ALA A 239 59.65 -32.78 12.89
CA ALA A 239 59.48 -31.69 11.95
C ALA A 239 60.00 -32.07 10.54
N SER A 240 59.20 -31.73 9.53
CA SER A 240 59.64 -31.45 8.16
C SER A 240 58.77 -30.29 7.66
N THR A 241 59.20 -29.05 7.91
CA THR A 241 60.03 -28.29 6.97
C THR A 241 59.23 -27.92 5.72
N ASP A 242 58.53 -26.80 5.82
CA ASP A 242 58.30 -25.89 4.68
C ASP A 242 59.11 -24.60 4.91
N GLN A 243 60.40 -24.77 5.26
CA GLN A 243 61.33 -23.66 5.47
C GLN A 243 61.88 -23.16 4.14
N ASN A 244 61.12 -22.29 3.48
CA ASN A 244 61.72 -21.23 2.66
C ASN A 244 60.94 -19.90 2.67
N THR A 245 60.11 -19.65 3.69
CA THR A 245 59.67 -18.29 4.01
C THR A 245 60.83 -17.52 4.62
N THR A 246 61.41 -16.59 3.86
CA THR A 246 62.43 -15.68 4.40
C THR A 246 61.77 -14.58 5.24
N ALA A 247 62.56 -13.85 6.02
CA ALA A 247 62.07 -12.68 6.75
C ALA A 247 61.48 -11.60 5.81
N ALA A 248 61.89 -11.56 4.54
CA ALA A 248 61.32 -10.65 3.53
C ALA A 248 59.94 -11.11 3.04
N ASP A 249 59.70 -12.42 2.94
CA ASP A 249 58.39 -12.97 2.57
C ASP A 249 57.35 -12.74 3.68
N LEU A 250 57.77 -12.88 4.95
CA LEU A 250 56.92 -12.57 6.10
C LEU A 250 56.60 -11.07 6.20
N LEU A 251 57.56 -10.18 5.92
CA LEU A 251 57.30 -8.74 5.85
C LEU A 251 56.28 -8.42 4.75
N LYS A 252 56.49 -8.98 3.55
CA LYS A 252 55.61 -8.78 2.40
C LYS A 252 54.18 -9.29 2.65
N GLN A 253 54.02 -10.42 3.36
CA GLN A 253 52.70 -10.92 3.76
C GLN A 253 52.01 -10.00 4.78
N ALA A 254 52.77 -9.37 5.69
CA ALA A 254 52.22 -8.36 6.61
C ALA A 254 51.80 -7.08 5.86
N ASP A 255 52.65 -6.56 4.97
CA ASP A 255 52.34 -5.40 4.13
C ASP A 255 51.09 -5.63 3.25
N GLU A 256 50.97 -6.84 2.66
CA GLU A 256 49.81 -7.23 1.85
C GLU A 256 48.54 -7.42 2.70
N ALA A 257 48.65 -7.90 3.94
CA ALA A 257 47.54 -8.02 4.88
C ALA A 257 47.06 -6.66 5.41
N GLU A 258 47.97 -5.75 5.75
CA GLU A 258 47.63 -4.37 6.15
C GLU A 258 46.96 -3.62 4.99
N ALA A 259 47.49 -3.74 3.77
CA ALA A 259 46.86 -3.16 2.58
C ALA A 259 45.47 -3.75 2.29
N ALA A 260 45.27 -5.05 2.51
CA ALA A 260 43.95 -5.69 2.38
C ALA A 260 42.96 -5.20 3.45
N MET A 261 43.40 -5.09 4.70
CA MET A 261 42.59 -4.59 5.82
C MET A 261 42.24 -3.10 5.64
N GLN A 262 43.20 -2.27 5.25
CA GLN A 262 43.00 -0.86 4.88
C GLN A 262 41.92 -0.73 3.78
N LYS A 263 42.02 -1.55 2.73
CA LYS A 263 41.04 -1.58 1.63
C LYS A 263 39.66 -2.07 2.08
N ALA A 264 39.57 -3.07 2.95
CA ALA A 264 38.32 -3.54 3.53
C ALA A 264 37.64 -2.45 4.38
N ILE A 265 38.42 -1.76 5.22
CA ILE A 265 37.96 -0.61 6.02
C ILE A 265 37.49 0.54 5.12
N GLU A 266 38.21 0.86 4.04
CA GLU A 266 37.81 1.91 3.10
C GLU A 266 36.54 1.54 2.30
N PHE A 267 36.40 0.28 1.88
CA PHE A 267 35.21 -0.21 1.20
C PHE A 267 34.00 -0.25 2.13
N ARG A 268 34.15 -0.76 3.36
CA ARG A 268 33.12 -0.69 4.40
C ARG A 268 32.70 0.74 4.70
N ARG A 269 33.63 1.69 4.83
CA ARG A 269 33.33 3.15 4.95
C ARG A 269 32.66 3.76 3.71
N GLN A 270 32.75 3.14 2.53
CA GLN A 270 31.98 3.52 1.35
C GLN A 270 30.54 3.00 1.47
N VAL A 271 30.36 1.71 1.76
CA VAL A 271 29.04 1.08 1.97
C VAL A 271 28.27 1.77 3.10
N GLU A 272 28.90 2.00 4.26
CA GLU A 272 28.30 2.74 5.39
C GLU A 272 27.85 4.16 5.00
N ARG A 273 28.59 4.83 4.09
CA ARG A 273 28.23 6.18 3.60
C ARG A 273 27.09 6.12 2.60
N GLU A 274 27.06 5.13 1.71
CA GLU A 274 25.99 4.97 0.73
C GLU A 274 24.69 4.50 1.37
N ASN A 275 24.74 3.53 2.27
CA ASN A 275 23.61 3.10 3.09
C ASN A 275 23.04 4.26 3.90
N ARG A 276 23.89 5.02 4.59
CA ARG A 276 23.41 6.19 5.33
C ARG A 276 22.79 7.25 4.40
N ARG A 277 23.36 7.49 3.22
CA ARG A 277 22.75 8.41 2.23
C ARG A 277 21.40 7.90 1.69
N LYS A 278 21.26 6.59 1.46
CA LYS A 278 19.97 5.95 1.10
C LYS A 278 18.94 6.13 2.22
N GLN A 279 19.36 5.93 3.47
CA GLN A 279 18.52 6.11 4.66
C GLN A 279 18.13 7.58 4.89
N GLU A 280 19.08 8.52 4.86
CA GLU A 280 18.86 9.97 4.94
C GLU A 280 17.82 10.44 3.90
N SER A 281 17.95 9.99 2.65
CA SER A 281 17.02 10.29 1.55
C SER A 281 15.63 9.63 1.71
N TYR A 282 15.54 8.48 2.37
CA TYR A 282 14.27 7.84 2.70
C TYR A 282 13.56 8.55 3.86
N ASP A 283 14.28 8.88 4.92
CA ASP A 283 13.74 9.57 6.09
C ASP A 283 13.28 11.01 5.74
N GLU A 284 13.98 11.68 4.81
CA GLU A 284 13.54 12.95 4.21
C GLU A 284 12.18 12.80 3.51
N LYS A 285 12.00 11.81 2.64
CA LYS A 285 10.69 11.50 2.02
C LYS A 285 9.60 11.20 3.05
N VAL A 286 9.92 10.48 4.13
CA VAL A 286 8.97 10.16 5.21
C VAL A 286 8.52 11.41 5.96
N VAL A 287 9.41 12.38 6.17
CA VAL A 287 9.08 13.66 6.81
C VAL A 287 8.24 14.54 5.87
N ASP A 288 8.65 14.70 4.61
CA ASP A 288 7.92 15.52 3.64
C ASP A 288 6.53 14.95 3.31
N GLY A 289 6.39 13.63 3.16
CA GLY A 289 5.10 12.97 2.94
C GLY A 289 4.12 13.19 4.09
N LYS A 290 4.57 13.09 5.36
CA LYS A 290 3.75 13.39 6.54
C LYS A 290 3.32 14.86 6.60
N LYS A 291 4.26 15.78 6.43
CA LYS A 291 4.00 17.23 6.38
C LYS A 291 3.01 17.60 5.27
N ARG A 292 3.10 16.92 4.12
CA ARG A 292 2.18 17.08 2.99
C ARG A 292 0.78 16.55 3.28
N VAL A 293 0.67 15.44 4.03
CA VAL A 293 -0.61 14.95 4.56
C VAL A 293 -1.23 15.94 5.56
N GLU A 294 -0.43 16.52 6.47
CA GLU A 294 -0.90 17.57 7.39
C GLU A 294 -1.41 18.82 6.64
N GLU A 295 -0.69 19.28 5.61
CA GLU A 295 -1.14 20.41 4.76
C GLU A 295 -2.44 20.10 4.01
N LEU A 296 -2.55 18.90 3.43
CA LEU A 296 -3.73 18.46 2.70
C LEU A 296 -4.94 18.30 3.63
N ASN A 297 -4.78 17.65 4.78
CA ASN A 297 -5.84 17.56 5.79
C ASN A 297 -6.24 18.94 6.29
N GLY A 298 -5.29 19.85 6.54
CA GLY A 298 -5.59 21.26 6.87
C GLY A 298 -6.41 22.00 5.81
N ARG A 299 -6.35 21.58 4.53
CA ARG A 299 -7.16 22.12 3.43
C ARG A 299 -8.52 21.41 3.27
N PHE A 300 -8.60 20.12 3.57
CA PHE A 300 -9.83 19.32 3.43
C PHE A 300 -10.70 19.29 4.70
N ALA A 301 -10.14 19.61 5.87
CA ALA A 301 -10.77 19.56 7.19
C ALA A 301 -12.14 20.25 7.26
N ASP A 302 -12.25 21.45 6.67
CA ASP A 302 -13.42 22.33 6.78
C ASP A 302 -14.56 22.00 5.80
N TRP A 303 -14.35 21.17 4.78
CA TRP A 303 -15.24 21.10 3.61
C TRP A 303 -15.74 19.69 3.29
N TYR A 304 -17.04 19.57 3.02
CA TYR A 304 -17.56 18.58 2.08
C TYR A 304 -17.43 19.14 0.67
N TYR A 305 -17.14 18.27 -0.28
CA TYR A 305 -17.20 18.55 -1.70
C TYR A 305 -18.48 17.95 -2.26
N ILE A 306 -19.01 18.54 -3.34
CA ILE A 306 -20.15 17.98 -4.06
C ILE A 306 -19.73 17.75 -5.51
N VAL A 307 -19.83 16.51 -5.97
CA VAL A 307 -19.48 16.07 -7.33
C VAL A 307 -20.74 15.69 -8.10
N SER A 308 -20.73 15.78 -9.43
CA SER A 308 -21.84 15.24 -10.23
C SER A 308 -21.90 13.73 -10.11
N ASP A 309 -23.08 13.14 -10.30
CA ASP A 309 -23.21 11.68 -10.36
C ASP A 309 -22.49 11.10 -11.59
N GLU A 310 -22.18 11.91 -12.61
CA GLU A 310 -21.31 11.53 -13.75
C GLU A 310 -19.83 11.44 -13.35
N GLU A 311 -19.29 12.39 -12.58
CA GLU A 311 -17.91 12.29 -12.06
C GLU A 311 -17.77 11.13 -11.06
N PHE A 312 -18.77 10.94 -10.20
CA PHE A 312 -18.85 9.79 -9.30
C PHE A 312 -18.73 8.46 -10.08
N LYS A 313 -19.51 8.28 -11.16
CA LYS A 313 -19.48 7.09 -12.01
C LYS A 313 -18.16 6.84 -12.76
N LYS A 314 -17.30 7.85 -12.90
CA LYS A 314 -15.95 7.68 -13.49
C LYS A 314 -14.94 7.14 -12.46
N ILE A 315 -15.22 7.32 -11.17
CA ILE A 315 -14.32 6.95 -10.07
C ILE A 315 -14.78 5.67 -9.36
N HIS A 316 -16.09 5.53 -9.10
CA HIS A 316 -16.72 4.38 -8.47
C HIS A 316 -16.97 3.27 -9.52
N LEU A 317 -15.88 2.66 -10.00
CA LEU A 317 -15.92 1.54 -10.95
C LEU A 317 -16.06 0.19 -10.23
N ASP A 318 -16.86 -0.69 -10.80
CA ASP A 318 -17.01 -2.10 -10.42
C ASP A 318 -16.06 -3.01 -11.23
N ARG A 319 -16.05 -4.32 -10.92
CA ARG A 319 -15.28 -5.33 -11.63
C ARG A 319 -15.67 -5.47 -13.09
N GLU A 320 -16.91 -5.25 -13.49
CA GLU A 320 -17.31 -5.33 -14.91
C GLU A 320 -16.78 -4.13 -15.72
N ALA A 321 -16.59 -2.97 -15.09
CA ALA A 321 -15.92 -1.81 -15.67
C ALA A 321 -14.38 -1.90 -15.65
N VAL A 322 -13.79 -2.69 -14.75
CA VAL A 322 -12.32 -2.83 -14.59
C VAL A 322 -11.76 -4.08 -15.28
N ILE A 323 -12.53 -5.16 -15.37
CA ILE A 323 -12.13 -6.47 -15.90
C ILE A 323 -13.09 -6.86 -17.04
N LYS A 324 -12.52 -7.13 -18.21
CA LYS A 324 -13.26 -7.53 -19.42
C LYS A 324 -12.88 -8.92 -19.88
N ALA A 325 -13.75 -9.54 -20.67
CA ALA A 325 -13.41 -10.76 -21.39
C ALA A 325 -12.28 -10.47 -22.40
N LYS A 326 -11.25 -11.30 -22.37
CA LYS A 326 -10.12 -11.31 -23.28
C LYS A 326 -10.57 -11.67 -24.68
N ALA A 327 -10.20 -10.87 -25.67
CA ALA A 327 -10.56 -11.16 -27.05
C ALA A 327 -9.94 -12.50 -27.50
N GLU A 328 -10.75 -13.42 -28.05
CA GLU A 328 -10.22 -14.67 -28.60
C GLU A 328 -9.15 -14.36 -29.65
N PRO A 329 -7.98 -15.04 -29.62
CA PRO A 329 -6.97 -14.86 -30.64
C PRO A 329 -7.54 -15.34 -31.98
N ALA A 330 -7.73 -14.41 -32.91
CA ALA A 330 -8.40 -14.65 -34.18
C ALA A 330 -7.81 -15.89 -34.89
N SER A 331 -8.57 -16.99 -34.86
CA SER A 331 -8.12 -18.27 -35.39
C SER A 331 -7.84 -18.12 -36.88
N ASN A 332 -6.57 -18.29 -37.27
CA ASN A 332 -6.15 -18.29 -38.66
C ASN A 332 -6.72 -19.54 -39.35
N ALA A 333 -7.97 -19.42 -39.80
CA ALA A 333 -8.70 -20.45 -40.52
C ALA A 333 -8.02 -20.70 -41.88
N VAL A 334 -7.03 -21.60 -41.87
CA VAL A 334 -6.38 -22.09 -43.09
C VAL A 334 -7.45 -22.68 -44.01
N PRO A 335 -7.66 -22.14 -45.23
CA PRO A 335 -8.70 -22.64 -46.12
C PRO A 335 -8.31 -24.05 -46.60
N GLY A 336 -9.04 -25.06 -46.11
CA GLY A 336 -8.85 -26.45 -46.50
C GLY A 336 -9.09 -26.67 -48.01
N PRO A 337 -8.38 -27.60 -48.66
CA PRO A 337 -8.45 -27.79 -50.10
C PRO A 337 -9.82 -28.32 -50.54
N THR A 338 -10.41 -27.67 -51.54
CA THR A 338 -11.69 -28.07 -52.14
C THR A 338 -11.57 -29.40 -52.90
N GLY A 339 -12.17 -30.46 -52.37
CA GLY A 339 -12.39 -31.71 -53.12
C GLY A 339 -13.44 -31.53 -54.23
N PRO A 340 -13.36 -32.29 -55.34
CA PRO A 340 -14.22 -32.09 -56.51
C PRO A 340 -15.63 -32.63 -56.31
N LEU A 341 -16.61 -31.96 -56.93
CA LEU A 341 -17.98 -32.43 -57.09
C LEU A 341 -18.05 -33.58 -58.10
N THR A 342 -18.88 -34.58 -57.80
CA THR A 342 -19.35 -35.59 -58.76
C THR A 342 -20.87 -35.47 -58.88
N GLN A 343 -21.41 -35.59 -60.09
CA GLN A 343 -22.87 -35.60 -60.36
C GLN A 343 -23.48 -36.99 -60.10
#